data_AF-A0A7S3ZBV2-F1
#
_entry.id   AF-A0A7S3ZBV2-F1
#
_cell.length_a   1.000
_cell.length_b   1.000
_cell.length_c   1.000
_cell.angle_alpha   90.00
_cell.angle_beta   90.00
_cell.angle_gamma   90.00
#
_symmetry.space_group_name_H-M   'P 1'
#
loop_
_entity.id
_entity.type
_entity.pdbx_description
1 polymer ?
#
loop_
_entity_poly.entity_id
_entity_poly.type
_entity_poly.pdbx_seq_one_letter_code
_entity_poly.pdbx_strand_id
1 'polypeptide(L)'
;MTFVLDHLGLNGGVGVLDKGMEDWKAMTKRLADECPNLYVKMGAIEEWNGVDHPAECIRHAVSTFGTHRCLAESNWFVSTGAYARAFDQLRAVLQEAKASDDKVSDVFRRNAERVYGLQTKGRTKRKQGKK
;
A
#
# COMPACT_ATOMS: atom_id res chain seq x y z
N MET A 1 15.07 10.61 -8.69
CA MET A 1 15.19 9.45 -7.78
C MET A 1 13.83 9.17 -7.18
N THR A 2 13.39 7.92 -7.14
CA THR A 2 12.12 7.52 -6.50
C THR A 2 12.41 6.86 -5.16
N PHE A 3 11.64 7.19 -4.13
CA PHE A 3 11.74 6.57 -2.81
C PHE A 3 10.47 5.77 -2.52
N VAL A 4 10.62 4.70 -1.74
CA VAL A 4 9.50 3.87 -1.27
C VAL A 4 9.60 3.75 0.24
N LEU A 5 8.59 4.24 0.95
CA LEU A 5 8.41 4.02 2.37
C LEU A 5 7.75 2.66 2.59
N ASP A 6 8.45 1.79 3.29
CA ASP A 6 7.97 0.45 3.60
C ASP A 6 6.96 0.47 4.76
N HIS A 7 5.91 -0.36 4.65
CA HIS A 7 4.98 -0.70 5.74
C HIS A 7 4.35 0.55 6.39
N LEU A 8 4.06 1.58 5.59
CA LEU A 8 3.60 2.90 6.04
C LEU A 8 4.50 3.59 7.09
N GLY A 9 5.74 3.15 7.27
CA GLY A 9 6.61 3.62 8.34
C GLY A 9 6.15 3.19 9.73
N LEU A 10 5.33 2.13 9.83
CA LEU A 10 4.74 1.63 11.07
C LEU A 10 5.46 0.41 11.65
N ASN A 11 6.59 0.00 11.09
CA ASN A 11 7.41 -1.06 11.66
C ASN A 11 7.96 -0.65 13.03
N GLY A 12 7.66 -1.45 14.05
CA GLY A 12 7.96 -1.10 15.44
C GLY A 12 6.79 -0.42 16.16
N GLY A 13 5.70 -0.15 15.44
CA GLY A 13 4.45 0.36 16.00
C GLY A 13 4.42 1.87 16.20
N VAL A 14 3.25 2.35 16.62
CA VAL A 14 3.02 3.79 16.88
C VAL A 14 3.49 4.21 18.27
N GLY A 15 3.77 3.24 19.15
CA GLY A 15 4.21 3.48 20.53
C GLY A 15 5.60 4.11 20.66
N VAL A 16 6.35 4.23 19.56
CA VAL A 16 7.62 4.98 19.50
C VAL A 16 7.42 6.48 19.29
N LEU A 17 6.18 6.93 19.06
CA LEU A 17 5.82 8.33 18.82
C LEU A 17 5.14 8.92 20.07
N ASP A 18 5.48 10.17 20.40
CA ASP A 18 4.99 10.86 21.61
C ASP A 18 3.46 10.93 21.68
N LYS A 19 2.77 11.21 20.57
CA LYS A 19 1.31 11.20 20.47
C LYS A 19 0.75 10.03 19.65
N GLY A 20 1.55 8.99 19.45
CA GLY A 20 1.15 7.79 18.73
C GLY A 20 0.60 8.09 17.34
N MET A 21 -0.69 7.79 17.12
CA MET A 21 -1.27 7.85 15.79
C MET A 21 -1.40 9.25 15.17
N GLU A 22 -1.60 10.29 15.99
CA GLU A 22 -1.79 11.63 15.45
C GLU A 22 -0.47 12.21 14.89
N ASP A 23 0.66 11.91 15.55
CA ASP A 23 1.98 12.30 15.03
C ASP A 23 2.29 11.57 13.72
N TRP A 24 2.00 10.27 13.65
CA TRP A 24 2.17 9.53 12.40
C TRP A 24 1.31 10.12 11.27
N LYS A 25 0.03 10.44 11.52
CA LYS A 25 -0.84 11.05 10.50
C LYS A 25 -0.28 12.38 10.00
N ALA A 26 0.19 13.23 10.91
CA ALA A 26 0.77 14.53 10.59
C ALA A 26 2.07 14.41 9.78
N MET A 27 2.99 13.55 10.21
CA MET A 27 4.25 13.29 9.51
C MET A 27 4.02 12.67 8.12
N THR A 28 3.08 11.72 8.03
CA THR A 28 2.68 11.09 6.77
C THR A 28 2.13 12.12 5.78
N LYS A 29 1.29 13.05 6.24
CA LYS A 29 0.79 14.15 5.42
C LYS A 29 1.91 15.05 4.93
N ARG A 30 2.81 15.45 5.84
CA ARG A 30 3.96 16.29 5.50
C ARG A 30 4.83 15.65 4.42
N LEU A 31 5.14 14.36 4.55
CA LEU A 31 5.90 13.61 3.54
C LEU A 31 5.17 13.58 2.19
N ALA A 32 3.86 13.38 2.19
CA ALA A 32 3.09 13.36 0.94
C ALA A 32 3.05 14.72 0.23
N ASP A 33 3.04 15.82 0.98
CA ASP A 33 3.03 17.19 0.46
C ASP A 33 4.42 17.63 -0.02
N GLU A 34 5.48 17.32 0.74
CA GLU A 34 6.84 17.79 0.48
C GLU A 34 7.63 16.87 -0.46
N CYS A 35 7.27 15.59 -0.57
CA CYS A 35 8.01 14.57 -1.34
C CYS A 35 7.15 13.97 -2.47
N PRO A 36 7.05 14.62 -3.65
CA PRO A 36 6.25 14.11 -4.77
C PRO A 36 6.80 12.81 -5.37
N ASN A 37 8.06 12.50 -5.11
CA ASN A 37 8.77 11.29 -5.55
C ASN A 37 8.74 10.13 -4.52
N LEU A 38 7.95 10.26 -3.45
CA LEU A 38 7.77 9.22 -2.44
C LEU A 38 6.52 8.37 -2.70
N TYR A 39 6.70 7.06 -2.74
CA TYR A 39 5.64 6.06 -2.74
C TYR A 39 5.56 5.40 -1.37
N VAL A 40 4.41 4.82 -1.04
CA VAL A 40 4.20 4.07 0.20
C VAL A 40 3.72 2.66 -0.07
N LYS A 41 4.31 1.68 0.62
CA LYS A 41 3.78 0.32 0.65
C LYS A 41 2.76 0.16 1.76
N MET A 42 1.70 -0.57 1.46
CA MET A 42 0.57 -0.86 2.32
C MET A 42 0.41 -2.38 2.44
N GLY A 43 0.84 -2.89 3.58
CA GLY A 43 0.83 -4.29 3.97
C GLY A 43 1.66 -4.46 5.23
N ALA A 44 2.10 -5.69 5.55
CA ALA A 44 2.78 -5.98 6.82
C ALA A 44 1.95 -5.59 8.06
N ILE A 45 0.63 -5.67 7.99
CA ILE A 45 -0.28 -5.22 9.06
C ILE A 45 -0.05 -5.95 10.39
N GLU A 46 0.52 -7.15 10.34
CA GLU A 46 1.04 -7.92 11.46
C GLU A 46 2.16 -7.23 12.27
N GLU A 47 2.95 -6.36 11.65
CA GLU A 47 4.12 -5.70 12.23
C GLU A 47 3.79 -4.30 12.75
N TRP A 48 2.54 -3.84 12.55
CA TRP A 48 2.04 -2.54 12.98
C TRP A 48 1.66 -2.58 14.47
N ASN A 49 2.64 -2.81 15.33
CA ASN A 49 2.42 -2.95 16.77
C ASN A 49 1.67 -1.75 17.38
N GLY A 50 0.65 -2.01 18.20
CA GLY A 50 -0.16 -0.96 18.81
C GLY A 50 -1.12 -0.24 17.84
N VAL A 51 -1.37 -0.79 16.65
CA VAL A 51 -2.40 -0.30 15.73
C VAL A 51 -3.63 -1.22 15.79
N ASP A 52 -4.68 -0.75 16.47
CA ASP A 52 -5.94 -1.51 16.65
C ASP A 52 -6.80 -1.52 15.37
N HIS A 53 -6.66 -0.48 14.53
CA HIS A 53 -7.48 -0.28 13.34
C HIS A 53 -6.64 -0.08 12.06
N PRO A 54 -5.96 -1.12 11.54
CA PRO A 54 -5.09 -1.00 10.36
C PRO A 54 -5.78 -0.43 9.12
N ALA A 55 -7.08 -0.68 8.94
CA ALA A 55 -7.86 -0.13 7.84
C ALA A 55 -7.89 1.42 7.86
N GLU A 56 -7.82 2.06 9.03
CA GLU A 56 -7.75 3.52 9.15
C GLU A 56 -6.42 4.06 8.66
N CYS A 57 -5.31 3.38 8.96
CA CYS A 57 -3.99 3.74 8.44
C CYS A 57 -3.95 3.64 6.92
N ILE A 58 -4.50 2.56 6.35
CA ILE A 58 -4.62 2.39 4.90
C ILE A 58 -5.48 3.51 4.29
N ARG A 59 -6.63 3.82 4.90
CA ARG A 59 -7.52 4.88 4.42
C ARG A 59 -6.84 6.25 4.46
N HIS A 60 -6.13 6.56 5.54
CA HIS A 60 -5.35 7.79 5.68
C HIS A 60 -4.27 7.89 4.60
N ALA A 61 -3.52 6.81 4.37
CA ALA A 61 -2.49 6.75 3.34
C ALA A 61 -3.06 6.97 1.94
N VAL A 62 -4.15 6.27 1.58
CA VAL A 62 -4.82 6.44 0.28
C VAL A 62 -5.35 7.87 0.11
N SER A 63 -5.95 8.46 1.15
CA SER A 63 -6.43 9.85 1.12
C SER A 63 -5.30 10.87 0.97
N THR A 64 -4.13 10.58 1.54
CA THR A 64 -3.00 11.50 1.65
C THR A 64 -2.09 11.43 0.42
N PHE A 65 -1.71 10.23 0.00
CA PHE A 65 -0.84 10.01 -1.15
C PHE A 65 -1.59 9.92 -2.48
N GLY A 66 -2.86 9.50 -2.43
CA GLY A 66 -3.61 9.06 -3.60
C GLY A 66 -3.20 7.66 -4.05
N THR A 67 -4.10 6.95 -4.74
CA THR A 67 -3.84 5.59 -5.24
C THR A 67 -2.64 5.48 -6.18
N HIS A 68 -2.24 6.58 -6.82
CA HIS A 68 -1.12 6.65 -7.76
C HIS A 68 0.28 6.68 -7.08
N ARG A 69 0.34 6.78 -5.75
CA ARG A 69 1.58 6.69 -4.94
C ARG A 69 1.55 5.56 -3.91
N CYS A 70 0.55 4.68 -4.00
CA CYS A 70 0.31 3.58 -3.07
C CYS A 70 0.67 2.23 -3.72
N LEU A 71 1.33 1.35 -2.98
CA LEU A 71 1.76 0.02 -3.44
C LEU A 71 1.20 -1.05 -2.49
N ALA A 72 0.54 -2.08 -3.02
CA ALA A 72 0.18 -3.24 -2.21
C ALA A 72 1.43 -4.07 -1.88
N GLU A 73 1.52 -4.60 -0.67
CA GLU A 73 2.55 -5.57 -0.28
C GLU A 73 2.00 -6.66 0.64
N SER A 74 2.63 -7.83 0.65
CA SER A 74 2.28 -8.91 1.58
C SER A 74 3.18 -8.95 2.83
N ASN A 75 4.46 -8.60 2.68
CA ASN A 75 5.53 -8.84 3.66
C ASN A 75 5.71 -10.32 4.06
N TRP A 76 5.27 -11.25 3.22
CA TRP A 76 5.43 -12.68 3.46
C TRP A 76 6.91 -13.09 3.31
N PHE A 77 7.53 -13.84 4.22
CA PHE A 77 6.99 -14.61 5.37
C PHE A 77 7.41 -14.06 6.75
N VAL A 78 7.61 -12.75 6.89
CA VAL A 78 8.25 -12.16 8.09
C VAL A 78 7.49 -12.48 9.38
N SER A 79 6.16 -12.63 9.32
CA SER A 79 5.30 -13.02 10.44
C SER A 79 4.52 -14.32 10.20
N THR A 80 3.70 -14.74 11.17
CA THR A 80 2.96 -16.02 11.27
C THR A 80 1.91 -16.31 10.17
N GLY A 81 1.99 -15.70 8.99
CA GLY A 81 1.44 -16.28 7.76
C GLY A 81 0.09 -15.74 7.27
N ALA A 82 -0.30 -14.52 7.65
CA ALA A 82 -1.58 -13.94 7.23
C ALA A 82 -1.54 -13.28 5.82
N TYR A 83 -1.07 -14.00 4.79
CA TYR A 83 -0.89 -13.48 3.42
C TYR A 83 -2.14 -12.75 2.88
N ALA A 84 -3.33 -13.33 3.08
CA ALA A 84 -4.58 -12.77 2.56
C ALA A 84 -5.06 -11.52 3.30
N ARG A 85 -4.76 -11.40 4.61
CA ARG A 85 -5.34 -10.38 5.48
C ARG A 85 -4.98 -8.96 5.04
N ALA A 86 -3.72 -8.73 4.69
CA ALA A 86 -3.25 -7.44 4.19
C ALA A 86 -3.98 -7.03 2.89
N PHE A 87 -4.13 -7.97 1.95
CA PHE A 87 -4.82 -7.70 0.69
C PHE A 87 -6.33 -7.51 0.86
N ASP A 88 -6.97 -8.27 1.74
CA ASP A 88 -8.40 -8.15 1.99
C ASP A 88 -8.74 -6.80 2.62
N GLN A 89 -7.96 -6.33 3.60
CA GLN A 89 -8.17 -5.00 4.18
C GLN A 89 -7.93 -3.88 3.16
N LEU A 90 -6.85 -3.98 2.38
CA LEU A 90 -6.57 -2.99 1.35
C LEU A 90 -7.69 -2.96 0.28
N ARG A 91 -8.17 -4.13 -0.15
CA ARG A 91 -9.27 -4.24 -1.10
C ARG A 91 -10.57 -3.66 -0.52
N ALA A 92 -10.88 -3.95 0.75
CA ALA A 92 -12.06 -3.41 1.43
C ALA A 92 -12.04 -1.87 1.47
N VAL A 93 -10.91 -1.25 1.84
CA VAL A 93 -10.77 0.21 1.86
C VAL A 93 -10.98 0.82 0.47
N LEU A 94 -10.44 0.20 -0.59
CA LEU A 94 -10.63 0.68 -1.95
C LEU A 94 -12.08 0.52 -2.43
N GLN A 95 -12.76 -0.55 -2.03
CA GLN A 95 -14.18 -0.78 -2.33
C GLN A 95 -15.09 0.22 -1.61
N GLU A 96 -14.85 0.47 -0.32
CA GLU A 96 -15.54 1.50 0.47
C GLU A 96 -15.41 2.89 -0.19
N ALA A 97 -14.22 3.21 -0.68
CA ALA A 97 -13.92 4.44 -1.40
C ALA A 97 -14.49 4.47 -2.84
N LYS A 98 -15.16 3.41 -3.30
CA LYS A 98 -15.66 3.24 -4.67
C LYS A 98 -14.58 3.51 -5.72
N ALA A 99 -13.37 3.02 -5.47
CA ALA A 99 -12.24 3.17 -6.38
C ALA A 99 -12.55 2.47 -7.73
N SER A 100 -12.22 3.12 -8.84
CA SER A 100 -12.32 2.51 -10.16
C SER A 100 -11.29 1.39 -10.35
N ASP A 101 -11.53 0.52 -11.33
CA ASP A 101 -10.59 -0.55 -11.69
C ASP A 101 -9.18 -0.03 -12.00
N ASP A 102 -9.07 1.17 -12.57
CA ASP A 102 -7.78 1.83 -12.81
C ASP A 102 -7.06 2.17 -11.51
N LYS A 103 -7.77 2.72 -10.53
CA LYS A 103 -7.21 3.05 -9.21
C LYS A 103 -6.80 1.79 -8.44
N VAL A 104 -7.60 0.73 -8.54
CA VAL A 104 -7.23 -0.58 -7.99
C VAL A 104 -5.98 -1.12 -8.72
N SER A 105 -5.91 -0.98 -10.05
CA SER A 105 -4.75 -1.39 -10.85
C SER A 105 -3.49 -0.61 -10.50
N ASP A 106 -3.60 0.68 -10.18
CA ASP A 106 -2.47 1.49 -9.71
C ASP A 106 -1.85 0.87 -8.47
N VAL A 107 -2.67 0.60 -7.44
CA VAL A 107 -2.22 0.09 -6.15
C VAL A 107 -1.62 -1.31 -6.23
N PHE A 108 -2.29 -2.22 -6.94
CA PHE A 108 -1.90 -3.64 -6.98
C PHE A 108 -0.88 -3.97 -8.07
N ARG A 109 -0.58 -3.05 -8.99
CA ARG A 109 0.24 -3.38 -10.16
C ARG A 109 1.00 -2.20 -10.78
N ARG A 110 0.31 -1.20 -11.32
CA ARG A 110 0.94 -0.20 -12.22
C ARG A 110 1.98 0.65 -11.50
N ASN A 111 1.78 0.93 -10.22
CA ASN A 111 2.79 1.65 -9.44
C ASN A 111 4.05 0.80 -9.24
N ALA A 112 3.93 -0.50 -8.95
CA ALA A 112 5.08 -1.39 -8.83
C ALA A 112 5.82 -1.51 -10.17
N GLU A 113 5.08 -1.63 -11.28
CA GLU A 113 5.65 -1.61 -12.63
C GLU A 113 6.46 -0.34 -12.89
N ARG A 114 5.92 0.84 -12.56
CA ARG A 114 6.58 2.14 -12.76
C ARG A 114 7.80 2.32 -11.85
N VAL A 115 7.66 2.02 -10.56
CA VAL A 115 8.69 2.28 -9.54
C VAL A 115 9.87 1.32 -9.70
N TYR A 116 9.61 0.04 -9.97
CA TYR A 116 10.64 -0.99 -10.06
C TYR A 116 11.06 -1.32 -11.49
N GLY A 117 10.54 -0.61 -12.50
CA GLY A 117 10.89 -0.83 -13.90
C GLY A 117 10.47 -2.20 -14.43
N LEU A 118 9.37 -2.77 -13.91
CA LEU A 118 8.93 -4.10 -14.31
C LEU A 118 8.34 -4.05 -15.73
N GLN A 119 9.01 -4.72 -16.67
CA GLN A 119 8.47 -4.86 -18.02
C GLN A 119 7.36 -5.90 -18.03
N THR A 120 6.12 -5.48 -18.26
CA THR A 120 5.08 -6.42 -18.68
C THR A 120 5.38 -6.83 -20.12
N LYS A 121 6.08 -7.95 -20.32
CA LYS A 121 6.08 -8.60 -21.64
C LYS A 121 4.61 -8.83 -21.98
N GLY A 122 4.14 -8.17 -23.04
CA GLY A 122 2.72 -8.13 -23.40
C GLY A 122 2.13 -9.53 -23.33
N ARG A 123 1.00 -9.66 -22.62
CA ARG A 123 0.21 -10.89 -22.54
C ARG A 123 0.07 -11.47 -23.96
N THR A 124 0.84 -12.49 -24.30
CA THR A 124 0.71 -13.20 -25.57
C THR A 124 -0.72 -13.72 -25.59
N LYS A 125 -1.54 -13.27 -26.55
CA LYS A 125 -2.92 -13.73 -26.71
C LYS A 125 -2.90 -15.26 -26.74
N ARG A 126 -3.39 -15.92 -25.67
CA ARG A 126 -3.64 -17.36 -25.72
C ARG A 126 -4.65 -17.57 -26.85
N LYS A 127 -4.22 -18.18 -27.96
CA LYS A 127 -5.13 -18.66 -29.00
C LYS A 127 -6.09 -19.61 -28.31
N GLN A 128 -7.38 -19.27 -28.27
CA GLN A 128 -8.43 -20.22 -27.93
C GLN A 128 -8.31 -21.37 -28.94
N GLY A 129 -7.91 -22.54 -28.46
CA GLY A 129 -8.01 -23.76 -29.24
C GLY A 129 -9.49 -23.99 -29.55
N LYS A 130 -9.84 -23.99 -30.83
CA LYS A 130 -11.12 -24.52 -31.31
C LYS A 130 -11.15 -25.98 -30.89
N LYS A 131 -12.15 -26.34 -30.08
CA LYS A 131 -12.61 -27.73 -29.96
C LYS A 131 -13.40 -28.08 -31.22
#